data_AF-A0A0N0E9P3-F1
#
_entry.id   AF-A0A0N0E9P3-F1
#
_cell.length_a   1.000
_cell.length_b   1.000
_cell.length_c   1.000
_cell.angle_alpha   90.00
_cell.angle_beta   90.00
_cell.angle_gamma   90.00
#
_symmetry.space_group_name_H-M   'P 1'
#
loop_
_entity.id
_entity.type
_entity.pdbx_description
1 polymer ?
#
loop_
_entity_poly.entity_id
_entity_poly.type
_entity_poly.pdbx_seq_one_letter_code
_entity_poly.pdbx_strand_id
1 'polypeptide(L)'
;MFILITAAFLLVTFRLVTYFSVKHPLTITLIIGLVISSISSISLWLNYKASTGEQDGISISNLISYWIITDSVRWTQELFMDYFIYAMVVTIFTALLIAFTFYFNKQTRIVS
;
A
#
# COMPACT_ATOMS: atom_id res chain seq x y z
N MET A 1 9.55 -11.15 7.26
CA MET A 1 9.10 -12.06 6.17
C MET A 1 8.19 -11.35 5.18
N PHE A 2 7.15 -10.62 5.59
CA PHE A 2 6.20 -9.98 4.67
C PHE A 2 6.83 -8.99 3.68
N ILE A 3 7.76 -8.12 4.09
CA ILE A 3 8.48 -7.21 3.18
C ILE A 3 9.21 -7.98 2.06
N LEU A 4 9.84 -9.11 2.41
CA LEU A 4 10.51 -9.98 1.44
C LEU A 4 9.51 -10.65 0.50
N ILE A 5 8.33 -11.05 1.00
CA ILE A 5 7.24 -11.60 0.19
C ILE A 5 6.71 -10.53 -0.78
N THR A 6 6.48 -9.30 -0.31
CA THR A 6 6.04 -8.19 -1.15
C THR A 6 7.09 -7.86 -2.22
N ALA A 7 8.37 -7.77 -1.85
CA ALA A 7 9.45 -7.53 -2.79
C ALA A 7 9.56 -8.66 -3.84
N ALA A 8 9.45 -9.92 -3.42
CA ALA A 8 9.45 -11.07 -4.33
C ALA A 8 8.24 -11.03 -5.28
N PHE A 9 7.04 -10.72 -4.77
CA PHE A 9 5.83 -10.60 -5.58
C PHE A 9 5.93 -9.46 -6.60
N LEU A 10 6.52 -8.33 -6.22
CA LEU A 10 6.80 -7.20 -7.12
C LEU A 10 7.83 -7.56 -8.19
N LEU A 11 8.88 -8.30 -7.85
CA LEU A 11 9.86 -8.78 -8.82
C LEU A 11 9.25 -9.79 -9.81
N VAL A 12 8.40 -10.70 -9.33
CA VAL A 12 7.71 -11.68 -10.17
C VAL A 12 6.74 -10.99 -11.12
N THR A 13 5.92 -10.06 -10.61
CA THR A 13 4.99 -9.29 -11.45
C THR A 13 5.74 -8.43 -12.48
N PHE A 14 6.84 -7.80 -12.10
CA PHE A 14 7.71 -7.08 -13.03
C PHE A 14 8.28 -8.01 -14.12
N ARG A 15 8.83 -9.18 -13.75
CA ARG A 15 9.34 -10.16 -14.71
C ARG A 15 8.25 -10.66 -15.66
N LEU A 16 7.06 -10.96 -15.15
CA LEU A 16 5.91 -11.36 -15.97
C LEU A 16 5.52 -10.27 -16.97
N VAL A 17 5.46 -9.02 -16.52
CA VAL A 17 5.17 -7.87 -17.39
C VAL A 17 6.20 -7.73 -18.51
N THR A 18 7.49 -7.88 -18.20
CA THR A 18 8.56 -7.86 -19.22
C THR A 18 8.50 -9.07 -20.15
N TYR A 19 8.10 -10.24 -19.66
CA TYR A 19 8.02 -11.47 -20.44
C TYR A 19 6.84 -11.47 -21.42
N PHE A 20 5.67 -11.01 -20.98
CA PHE A 20 4.46 -10.98 -21.81
C PHE A 20 4.39 -9.79 -22.78
N SER A 21 5.44 -8.97 -22.88
CA SER A 21 5.49 -7.81 -23.80
C SER A 21 4.24 -6.92 -23.72
N VAL A 22 3.71 -6.75 -22.50
CA VAL A 22 2.48 -5.98 -22.27
C VAL A 22 2.76 -4.52 -22.62
N LYS A 23 2.16 -4.02 -23.71
CA LYS A 23 2.34 -2.63 -24.19
C LYS A 23 2.01 -1.56 -23.13
N HIS A 24 1.11 -1.88 -22.19
CA HIS A 24 0.70 -0.99 -21.10
C HIS A 24 0.85 -1.71 -19.75
N PRO A 25 2.06 -1.76 -19.20
CA PRO A 25 2.35 -2.49 -17.95
C PRO A 25 1.63 -1.88 -16.73
N LEU A 26 1.21 -0.62 -16.84
CA LEU A 26 0.50 0.12 -15.82
C LEU A 26 -0.91 0.42 -16.31
N THR A 27 -1.88 -0.27 -15.72
CA THR A 27 -3.29 0.00 -15.93
C THR A 27 -3.72 1.24 -15.15
N ILE A 28 -4.66 2.02 -15.69
CA ILE A 28 -5.29 3.14 -14.98
C ILE A 28 -5.80 2.70 -13.59
N THR A 29 -6.27 1.46 -13.48
CA THR A 29 -6.68 0.82 -12.22
C THR A 29 -5.59 0.80 -11.16
N LEU A 30 -4.33 0.50 -11.52
CA LEU A 30 -3.20 0.51 -10.59
C LEU A 30 -2.91 1.93 -10.07
N ILE A 31 -3.01 2.93 -10.95
CA ILE A 31 -2.81 4.34 -10.58
C ILE A 31 -3.92 4.81 -9.64
N ILE A 32 -5.18 4.53 -9.98
CA ILE A 32 -6.34 4.85 -9.13
C ILE A 32 -6.20 4.15 -7.77
N GLY A 33 -5.83 2.87 -7.77
CA GLY A 33 -5.61 2.09 -6.54
C GLY A 33 -4.51 2.70 -5.66
N LEU A 34 -3.42 3.16 -6.27
CA LEU A 34 -2.33 3.84 -5.55
C LEU A 34 -2.81 5.16 -4.91
N VAL A 35 -3.59 5.96 -5.65
CA VAL A 35 -4.14 7.23 -5.15
C VAL A 35 -5.08 6.99 -3.97
N ILE A 36 -6.02 6.06 -4.12
CA ILE A 36 -6.96 5.69 -3.04
C ILE A 36 -6.18 5.18 -1.82
N SER A 37 -5.23 4.26 -2.03
CA SER A 37 -4.39 3.71 -0.96
C SER A 37 -3.59 4.81 -0.23
N SER A 38 -3.04 5.78 -0.96
CA SER A 38 -2.30 6.90 -0.39
C SER A 38 -3.20 7.81 0.44
N ILE A 39 -4.39 8.16 -0.08
CA ILE A 39 -5.37 8.98 0.65
C ILE A 39 -5.83 8.25 1.91
N SER A 40 -6.18 6.97 1.82
CA SER A 40 -6.56 6.15 2.97
C SER A 40 -5.45 6.12 4.02
N SER A 41 -4.20 5.94 3.60
CA SER A 41 -3.03 5.93 4.51
C SER A 41 -2.85 7.28 5.21
N ILE A 42 -2.94 8.39 4.48
CA ILE A 42 -2.83 9.74 5.08
C ILE A 42 -3.96 9.96 6.09
N SER A 43 -5.20 9.63 5.73
CA SER A 43 -6.36 9.75 6.61
C SER A 43 -6.20 8.89 7.87
N LEU A 44 -5.73 7.65 7.73
CA LEU A 44 -5.45 6.75 8.85
C LEU A 44 -4.39 7.33 9.79
N TRP A 45 -3.32 7.90 9.25
CA TRP A 45 -2.25 8.53 10.04
C TRP A 45 -2.74 9.75 10.83
N LEU A 46 -3.54 10.61 10.20
CA LEU A 46 -4.11 11.79 10.86
C LEU A 46 -5.05 11.39 11.99
N ASN A 47 -5.90 10.38 11.75
CA ASN A 47 -6.79 9.83 12.76
C ASN A 47 -6.03 9.14 13.91
N TYR A 48 -4.92 8.46 13.62
CA TYR A 48 -4.04 7.90 14.65
C TYR A 48 -3.43 8.98 15.53
N LYS A 49 -2.91 10.07 14.93
CA LYS A 49 -2.36 11.19 15.71
C LYS A 49 -3.41 11.90 16.57
N ALA A 50 -4.66 11.95 16.10
CA ALA A 50 -5.77 12.50 16.86
C ALA A 50 -6.30 11.55 17.95
N SER A 51 -5.84 10.29 17.98
CA SER A 51 -6.25 9.30 18.97
C SER A 51 -5.50 9.48 20.29
N THR A 52 -5.85 10.54 21.04
CA THR A 52 -5.34 10.79 22.39
C THR A 52 -6.48 10.94 23.40
N GLY A 53 -6.36 10.28 24.56
CA GLY A 53 -7.38 10.34 25.62
C GLY A 53 -8.64 9.54 25.28
N GLU A 54 -9.82 10.15 25.41
CA GLU A 54 -11.13 9.52 25.12
C GLU A 54 -11.51 9.54 23.63
N GLN A 55 -10.72 10.22 22.78
CA GLN A 55 -10.98 10.28 21.35
C GLN A 55 -10.39 9.07 20.64
N ASP A 56 -11.28 8.17 20.22
CA ASP A 56 -10.92 6.98 19.45
C ASP A 56 -10.91 7.27 17.95
N GLY A 57 -9.94 8.07 17.52
CA GLY A 57 -9.78 8.48 16.11
C GLY A 57 -9.62 7.31 15.14
N ILE A 58 -9.10 6.18 15.61
CA ILE A 58 -8.90 4.96 14.79
C ILE A 58 -9.90 3.84 15.10
N SER A 59 -10.96 4.15 15.84
CA SER A 59 -12.07 3.23 16.14
C SER A 59 -11.62 1.90 16.79
N ILE A 60 -10.54 1.90 17.59
CA ILE A 60 -10.09 0.74 18.38
C ILE A 60 -11.11 0.34 19.45
N SER A 61 -11.72 1.33 20.11
CA SER A 61 -12.73 1.15 21.16
C SER A 61 -14.12 0.79 20.59
N ASN A 62 -14.31 0.89 19.27
CA ASN A 62 -15.56 0.56 18.61
C ASN A 62 -15.73 -0.97 18.51
N LEU A 63 -16.79 -1.48 19.15
CA LEU A 63 -17.15 -2.90 19.16
C LEU A 63 -17.36 -3.45 17.74
N ILE A 64 -17.95 -2.68 16.82
CA ILE A 64 -18.18 -3.14 15.44
C ILE A 64 -16.85 -3.25 14.69
N SER A 65 -15.96 -2.28 14.87
CA SER A 65 -14.62 -2.30 14.26
C SER A 65 -13.79 -3.48 14.76
N TYR A 66 -13.95 -3.87 16.03
CA TYR A 66 -13.35 -5.08 16.60
C TYR A 66 -13.72 -6.35 15.82
N TRP A 67 -15.00 -6.50 15.48
CA TRP A 67 -15.54 -7.67 14.78
C TRP A 67 -15.18 -7.70 13.28
N ILE A 68 -14.99 -6.54 12.66
CA ILE A 68 -14.62 -6.45 11.24
C ILE A 68 -13.14 -6.78 11.02
N ILE A 69 -12.28 -6.40 11.97
CA ILE A 69 -10.83 -6.41 11.76
C ILE A 69 -10.18 -7.70 12.27
N THR A 70 -10.75 -8.41 13.26
CA THR A 70 -10.05 -9.56 13.86
C THR A 70 -10.93 -10.75 14.26
N ASP A 71 -10.37 -11.96 14.10
CA ASP A 71 -10.93 -13.27 14.50
C ASP A 71 -10.75 -13.64 15.99
N SER A 72 -10.24 -12.77 16.87
CA SER A 72 -10.16 -12.97 18.35
C SER A 72 -9.17 -12.07 19.10
N VAL A 73 -8.20 -11.44 18.43
CA VAL A 73 -7.18 -10.59 19.08
C VAL A 73 -7.68 -9.15 19.23
N ARG A 74 -7.47 -8.54 20.40
CA ARG A 74 -7.81 -7.13 20.64
C ARG A 74 -7.00 -6.24 19.72
N TRP A 75 -7.67 -5.46 18.87
CA TRP A 75 -7.03 -4.39 18.10
C TRP A 75 -6.45 -3.36 19.09
N THR A 76 -5.14 -3.14 19.07
CA THR A 76 -4.46 -2.15 19.93
C THR A 76 -3.82 -1.06 19.07
N GLN A 77 -3.46 0.07 19.69
CA GLN A 77 -2.72 1.13 18.99
C GLN A 77 -1.38 0.62 18.45
N GLU A 78 -0.70 -0.26 19.17
CA GLU A 78 0.55 -0.89 18.71
C GLU A 78 0.32 -1.79 17.49
N LEU A 79 -0.71 -2.64 17.54
CA LEU A 79 -1.04 -3.52 16.42
C LEU A 79 -1.44 -2.72 15.18
N PHE A 80 -2.27 -1.69 15.34
CA PHE A 80 -2.58 -0.74 14.27
C PHE A 80 -1.31 -0.16 13.67
N MET A 81 -0.35 0.23 14.52
CA MET A 81 0.85 0.91 14.08
C MET A 81 1.76 0.01 13.24
N ASP A 82 1.89 -1.25 13.64
CA ASP A 82 2.57 -2.26 12.85
C ASP A 82 1.91 -2.44 11.47
N TYR A 83 0.58 -2.64 11.42
CA TYR A 83 -0.16 -2.79 10.16
C TYR A 83 -0.02 -1.57 9.25
N PHE A 84 -0.09 -0.37 9.83
CA PHE A 84 0.06 0.88 9.09
C PHE A 84 1.47 1.02 8.48
N ILE A 85 2.52 0.71 9.24
CA ILE A 85 3.89 0.76 8.73
C ILE A 85 4.04 -0.22 7.56
N TYR A 86 3.48 -1.42 7.65
CA TYR A 86 3.49 -2.37 6.55
C TYR A 86 2.75 -1.84 5.31
N ALA A 87 1.54 -1.32 5.48
CA ALA A 87 0.76 -0.74 4.38
C ALA A 87 1.51 0.42 3.72
N MET A 88 2.12 1.30 4.51
CA MET A 88 2.93 2.41 4.02
C MET A 88 4.13 1.93 3.20
N VAL A 89 4.85 0.91 3.68
CA VAL A 89 5.98 0.31 2.97
C VAL A 89 5.54 -0.26 1.62
N VAL A 90 4.43 -1.00 1.58
CA VAL A 90 3.86 -1.55 0.34
C VAL A 90 3.51 -0.44 -0.65
N THR A 91 2.88 0.64 -0.17
CA THR A 91 2.51 1.79 -0.99
C THR A 91 3.75 2.48 -1.58
N ILE A 92 4.80 2.69 -0.78
CA ILE A 92 6.07 3.29 -1.25
C ILE A 92 6.73 2.40 -2.30
N PHE A 93 6.84 1.09 -2.06
CA PHE A 93 7.42 0.16 -3.03
C PHE A 93 6.65 0.14 -4.35
N THR A 94 5.32 0.15 -4.27
CA THR A 94 4.46 0.20 -5.45
C THR A 94 4.69 1.51 -6.21
N ALA A 95 4.73 2.65 -5.51
CA ALA A 95 5.01 3.95 -6.14
C ALA A 95 6.39 3.99 -6.83
N LEU A 96 7.42 3.42 -6.21
CA LEU A 96 8.76 3.32 -6.81
C LEU A 96 8.76 2.45 -8.08
N LEU A 97 8.04 1.34 -8.08
CA LEU A 97 7.93 0.46 -9.25
C LEU A 97 7.21 1.16 -10.40
N ILE A 98 6.16 1.94 -10.10
CA ILE A 98 5.47 2.79 -11.10
C ILE A 98 6.45 3.82 -11.68
N ALA A 99 7.16 4.55 -10.82
CA ALA A 99 8.11 5.58 -11.25
C ALA A 99 9.24 5.00 -12.11
N PHE A 100 9.78 3.86 -11.70
CA PHE A 100 10.82 3.13 -12.44
C PHE A 100 10.32 2.69 -13.83
N THR A 101 9.13 2.08 -13.89
CA THR A 101 8.52 1.65 -15.17
C THR A 101 8.30 2.85 -16.11
N PHE A 102 7.88 3.99 -15.57
CA PHE A 102 7.68 5.22 -16.36
C PHE A 102 9.02 5.77 -16.89
N TYR A 103 10.08 5.75 -16.07
CA TYR A 103 11.42 6.18 -16.47
C TYR A 103 11.99 5.34 -17.61
N PHE A 104 11.92 4.00 -17.51
CA PHE A 104 12.45 3.10 -18.55
C PHE A 104 11.65 3.18 -19.86
N ASN A 105 10.32 3.27 -19.80
CA ASN A 105 9.51 3.47 -21.00
C ASN A 105 9.78 4.82 -21.70
N LYS A 106 10.17 5.86 -20.95
CA LYS A 106 10.59 7.13 -21.54
C LYS A 106 11.92 6.99 -22.27
N GLN A 107 12.89 6.25 -21.73
CA GLN A 107 14.17 6.02 -22.41
C GLN A 107 14.01 5.23 -23.71
N THR A 108 13.20 4.17 -23.73
CA THR A 108 13.01 3.34 -24.95
C THR A 108 12.36 4.11 -26.09
N ARG A 109 11.48 5.10 -25.80
CA ARG A 109 10.88 5.99 -26.81
C ARG A 109 11.83 7.06 -27.37
N ILE A 110 12.90 7.42 -26.66
CA ILE A 110 13.85 8.44 -27.12
C ILE A 110 14.89 7.84 -28.09
N VAL A 111 15.06 6.51 -28.06
CA VAL A 111 16.08 5.78 -28.83
C VAL A 111 15.49 5.12 -30.10
N SER A 112 14.17 5.18 -30.31
CA SER A 112 13.45 4.69 -31.52
C SER A 112 13.06 5.83 -32.45
#